data_AF-A0A1V5MWU2-F1
#
_entry.id   AF-A0A1V5MWU2-F1
#
_cell.length_a   1.000
_cell.length_b   1.000
_cell.length_c   1.000
_cell.angle_alpha   90.00
_cell.angle_beta   90.00
_cell.angle_gamma   90.00
#
_symmetry.space_group_name_H-M   'P 1'
#
loop_
_entity.id
_entity.type
_entity.pdbx_description
1 polymer ?
#
loop_
_entity_poly.entity_id
_entity_poly.type
_entity_poly.pdbx_seq_one_letter_code
_entity_poly.pdbx_strand_id
1 'polypeptide(L)'
;MHAATDALREQLIPWAAKFKLKELFAAIDFYYQQTHREVTLEYILLAGVNSSLRDADALARRAKGCRCNVNLINYNEVAQTGFKPASPEVVQAFMQRLADQGVNVHLRKSRGSSIDAACGQLRRRKMDTKQDN
;
A
#
# COMPACT_ATOMS: atom_id res chain seq x y z
N MET A 1 -0.35 4.55 1.87
CA MET A 1 0.80 5.18 1.16
C MET A 1 0.88 4.67 -0.28
N HIS A 2 0.76 3.36 -0.52
CA HIS A 2 0.48 2.63 -1.80
C HIS A 2 1.26 2.99 -3.09
N ALA A 3 2.02 4.07 -3.14
CA ALA A 3 2.92 4.41 -4.23
C ALA A 3 4.01 5.36 -3.75
N ALA A 4 5.20 5.20 -4.32
CA ALA A 4 6.40 5.95 -3.93
C ALA A 4 6.57 7.27 -4.71
N THR A 5 5.60 7.67 -5.54
CA THR A 5 5.60 8.94 -6.28
C THR A 5 4.21 9.55 -6.26
N ASP A 6 4.11 10.89 -6.25
CA ASP A 6 2.81 11.57 -6.24
C ASP A 6 1.99 11.27 -7.50
N ALA A 7 2.63 11.22 -8.68
CA ALA A 7 1.94 10.87 -9.93
C ALA A 7 1.23 9.51 -9.85
N LEU A 8 1.92 8.49 -9.38
CA LEU A 8 1.33 7.15 -9.20
C LEU A 8 0.31 7.11 -8.05
N ARG A 9 0.50 7.92 -7.00
CA ARG A 9 -0.51 8.03 -5.92
C ARG A 9 -1.80 8.66 -6.41
N GLU A 10 -1.74 9.66 -7.28
CA GLU A 10 -2.93 10.30 -7.84
C GLU A 10 -3.71 9.36 -8.75
N GLN A 11 -3.02 8.49 -9.49
CA GLN A 11 -3.64 7.44 -10.31
C GLN A 11 -4.31 6.35 -9.46
N LEU A 12 -3.65 5.89 -8.39
CA LEU A 12 -4.16 4.80 -7.54
C LEU A 12 -5.15 5.27 -6.47
N ILE A 13 -5.03 6.51 -6.01
CA ILE A 13 -5.80 7.11 -4.93
C ILE A 13 -6.23 8.52 -5.38
N PRO A 14 -7.41 8.67 -6.02
CA PRO A 14 -7.83 9.94 -6.60
C PRO A 14 -7.85 11.13 -5.62
N TRP A 15 -8.04 10.89 -4.33
CA TRP A 15 -8.01 11.93 -3.30
C TRP A 15 -6.59 12.31 -2.83
N ALA A 16 -5.56 11.51 -3.16
CA ALA A 16 -4.18 11.78 -2.76
C ALA A 16 -3.59 13.04 -3.42
N ALA A 17 -4.19 13.56 -4.49
CA ALA A 17 -3.84 14.85 -5.09
C ALA A 17 -3.88 16.00 -4.07
N LYS A 18 -4.71 15.88 -3.03
CA LYS A 18 -4.86 16.88 -1.96
C LYS A 18 -3.71 16.87 -0.94
N PHE A 19 -2.92 15.79 -0.85
CA PHE A 19 -1.89 15.60 0.18
C PHE A 19 -0.64 14.98 -0.42
N LYS A 20 0.33 15.84 -0.76
CA LYS A 20 1.58 15.41 -1.40
C LYS A 20 2.40 14.55 -0.45
N LEU A 21 3.25 13.67 -0.99
CA LEU A 21 4.10 12.78 -0.18
C LEU A 21 4.95 13.57 0.82
N LYS A 22 5.47 14.74 0.42
CA LYS A 22 6.27 15.58 1.31
C LYS A 22 5.50 15.99 2.58
N GLU A 23 4.25 16.41 2.43
CA GLU A 23 3.39 16.83 3.54
C GLU A 23 3.04 15.64 4.44
N LEU A 24 2.77 14.48 3.83
CA LEU A 24 2.50 13.24 4.56
C LEU A 24 3.69 12.86 5.47
N PHE A 25 4.91 12.86 4.94
CA PHE A 25 6.08 12.49 5.75
C PHE A 25 6.42 13.53 6.81
N ALA A 26 6.19 14.83 6.54
CA ALA A 26 6.33 15.87 7.55
C ALA A 26 5.32 15.69 8.70
N ALA A 27 4.08 15.32 8.40
CA ALA A 27 3.06 15.03 9.41
C ALA A 27 3.40 13.79 10.25
N ILE A 28 3.99 12.76 9.62
CA ILE A 28 4.44 11.56 10.34
C ILE A 28 5.58 11.88 11.30
N ASP A 29 6.58 12.66 10.84
CA ASP A 29 7.68 13.07 11.70
C ASP A 29 7.16 13.91 12.88
N PHE A 30 6.29 14.89 12.62
CA PHE A 30 5.63 15.66 13.67
C PHE A 30 4.90 14.77 14.69
N TYR A 31 4.11 13.79 14.23
CA TYR A 31 3.42 12.85 15.11
C TYR A 31 4.39 12.06 15.99
N TYR A 32 5.50 11.60 15.42
CA TYR A 32 6.53 10.89 16.17
C TYR A 32 7.17 11.80 17.24
N GLN A 33 7.50 13.04 16.91
CA GLN A 33 8.07 13.98 17.88
C GLN A 33 7.14 14.26 19.07
N GLN A 34 5.82 14.25 18.85
CA GLN A 34 4.84 14.49 19.91
C GLN A 34 4.51 13.26 20.75
N THR A 35 4.57 12.06 20.17
CA THR A 35 4.01 10.85 20.79
C THR A 35 5.03 9.74 21.04
N HIS A 36 6.20 9.82 20.40
CA HIS A 36 7.20 8.77 20.29
C HIS A 36 6.67 7.43 19.74
N ARG A 37 5.53 7.45 19.04
CA ARG A 37 4.93 6.27 18.42
C ARG A 37 5.28 6.20 16.94
N GLU A 38 5.76 5.05 16.51
CA GLU A 38 6.07 4.79 15.10
C GLU A 38 4.79 4.58 14.28
N VAL A 39 4.80 5.08 13.04
CA VAL A 39 3.71 4.87 12.09
C VAL A 39 4.01 3.66 11.21
N THR A 40 2.99 2.87 10.93
CA THR A 40 3.08 1.79 9.93
C THR A 40 2.50 2.23 8.61
N LEU A 41 3.31 2.20 7.56
CA LEU A 41 2.94 2.55 6.19
C LEU A 41 2.38 1.31 5.48
N GLU A 42 1.12 1.39 5.04
CA GLU A 42 0.56 0.36 4.16
C GLU A 42 0.93 0.62 2.69
N TYR A 43 1.46 -0.42 2.04
CA TYR A 43 1.88 -0.44 0.64
C TYR A 43 1.26 -1.64 -0.08
N ILE A 44 0.39 -1.37 -1.06
CA ILE A 44 -0.22 -2.43 -1.88
C ILE A 44 0.72 -2.70 -3.06
N LEU A 45 1.11 -3.95 -3.28
CA LEU A 45 1.92 -4.36 -4.42
C LEU A 45 1.03 -4.75 -5.60
N LEU A 46 1.22 -4.04 -6.71
CA LEU A 46 0.54 -4.24 -7.99
C LEU A 46 1.60 -4.62 -9.02
N ALA A 47 1.40 -5.76 -9.69
CA ALA A 47 2.33 -6.25 -10.71
C ALA A 47 2.55 -5.22 -11.82
N GLY A 48 3.81 -4.92 -12.12
CA GLY A 48 4.21 -4.02 -13.21
C GLY A 48 3.90 -2.53 -12.99
N VAL A 49 3.27 -2.17 -11.87
CA VAL A 49 2.84 -0.79 -11.59
C VAL A 49 3.71 -0.14 -10.51
N ASN A 50 3.88 -0.81 -9.37
CA ASN A 50 4.60 -0.27 -8.21
C ASN A 50 5.43 -1.34 -7.46
N SER A 51 5.79 -2.41 -8.15
CA SER A 51 6.42 -3.61 -7.58
C SER A 51 7.87 -3.79 -8.05
N SER A 52 8.50 -2.77 -8.63
CA SER A 52 9.90 -2.84 -9.05
C SER A 52 10.86 -2.63 -7.88
N LEU A 53 12.11 -3.10 -8.01
CA LEU A 53 13.15 -2.81 -7.00
C LEU A 53 13.47 -1.32 -6.89
N ARG A 54 13.25 -0.54 -7.96
CA ARG A 54 13.38 0.93 -7.93
C ARG A 54 12.31 1.56 -7.03
N ASP A 55 11.10 1.02 -7.04
CA ASP A 55 10.02 1.45 -6.13
C ASP A 55 10.36 1.11 -4.68
N ALA A 56 10.92 -0.09 -4.44
CA ALA A 56 11.41 -0.48 -3.11
C ALA A 56 12.48 0.48 -2.59
N ASP A 57 13.45 0.88 -3.43
CA ASP A 57 14.48 1.86 -3.07
C ASP A 57 13.89 3.23 -2.75
N ALA A 58 12.93 3.69 -3.55
CA ALA A 58 12.26 4.96 -3.34
C ALA A 58 11.41 4.96 -2.06
N LEU A 59 10.85 3.80 -1.70
CA LEU A 59 10.14 3.61 -0.43
C LEU A 59 11.12 3.57 0.74
N ALA A 60 12.21 2.80 0.65
CA ALA A 60 13.19 2.67 1.72
C ALA A 60 13.79 4.03 2.14
N ARG A 61 14.16 4.87 1.16
CA ARG A 61 14.65 6.23 1.43
C ARG A 61 13.68 7.06 2.26
N ARG A 62 12.37 6.90 2.04
CA ARG A 62 11.33 7.64 2.76
C ARG A 62 11.06 7.06 4.13
N ALA A 63 10.94 5.74 4.23
CA ALA A 63 10.68 5.04 5.49
C ALA A 63 11.79 5.29 6.54
N LYS A 64 13.05 5.32 6.09
CA LYS A 64 14.20 5.68 6.94
C LYS A 64 14.12 7.09 7.51
N GLY A 65 13.59 8.03 6.74
CA GLY A 65 13.48 9.43 7.15
C GLY A 65 12.45 9.70 8.25
N CYS A 66 11.57 8.74 8.57
CA CYS A 66 10.41 8.97 9.44
C CYS A 66 10.21 7.95 10.59
N ARG A 67 11.19 7.08 10.87
CA ARG A 67 11.05 5.95 11.83
C ARG A 67 9.73 5.20 11.65
N CYS A 68 9.53 4.70 10.43
CA CYS A 68 8.30 4.06 10.01
C CYS A 68 8.48 2.55 9.77
N ASN A 69 7.46 1.78 10.14
CA ASN A 69 7.32 0.38 9.73
C ASN A 69 6.61 0.29 8.37
N VAL A 70 6.82 -0.78 7.61
CA VAL A 70 6.15 -1.00 6.32
C VAL A 70 5.37 -2.30 6.33
N ASN A 71 4.07 -2.22 6.05
CA ASN A 71 3.25 -3.40 5.78
C ASN A 71 3.01 -3.51 4.28
N LEU A 72 3.62 -4.54 3.66
CA LEU A 72 3.34 -4.94 2.29
C LEU A 72 2.04 -5.72 2.23
N ILE A 73 1.17 -5.38 1.28
CA ILE A 73 -0.09 -6.07 1.01
C ILE A 73 -0.01 -6.51 -0.45
N ASN A 74 0.11 -7.81 -0.72
CA ASN A 74 -0.04 -8.27 -2.09
C ASN A 74 -1.49 -8.05 -2.52
N TYR A 75 -1.70 -7.37 -3.64
CA TYR A 75 -3.02 -7.00 -4.09
C TYR A 75 -3.91 -8.24 -4.26
N ASN A 76 -5.14 -8.20 -3.75
CA ASN A 76 -6.14 -9.22 -4.06
C ASN A 76 -6.86 -8.77 -5.34
N GLU A 77 -6.83 -9.60 -6.37
CA GLU A 77 -7.39 -9.25 -7.67
C GLU A 77 -8.89 -8.92 -7.56
N VAL A 78 -9.30 -7.78 -8.16
CA VAL A 78 -10.71 -7.42 -8.34
C VAL A 78 -10.95 -7.20 -9.83
N ALA A 79 -11.84 -8.00 -10.42
CA ALA A 79 -12.07 -8.13 -11.86
C ALA A 79 -12.27 -6.79 -12.61
N GLN A 80 -12.73 -5.74 -11.94
CA GLN A 80 -13.08 -4.46 -12.55
C GLN A 80 -11.95 -3.41 -12.56
N THR A 81 -10.77 -3.72 -12.03
CA THR A 81 -9.69 -2.73 -11.88
C THR A 81 -8.57 -2.84 -12.90
N GLY A 82 -8.43 -4.00 -13.56
CA GLY A 82 -7.31 -4.28 -14.48
C GLY A 82 -5.95 -4.48 -13.79
N PHE A 83 -5.86 -4.37 -12.46
CA PHE A 83 -4.64 -4.63 -11.72
C PHE A 83 -4.48 -6.11 -11.37
N LYS A 84 -3.22 -6.54 -11.21
CA LYS A 84 -2.85 -7.91 -10.88
C LYS A 84 -1.97 -7.99 -9.63
N PRO A 85 -2.07 -9.07 -8.84
CA PRO A 85 -1.12 -9.36 -7.76
C PRO A 85 0.30 -9.49 -8.31
N ALA A 86 1.29 -9.06 -7.54
CA ALA A 86 2.68 -9.35 -7.85
C ALA A 86 2.97 -10.85 -7.61
N SER A 87 3.88 -11.43 -8.40
CA SER A 87 4.27 -12.83 -8.21
C SER A 87 4.98 -13.02 -6.87
N PRO A 88 4.97 -14.24 -6.29
CA PRO A 88 5.67 -14.52 -5.03
C PRO A 88 7.14 -14.11 -5.05
N GLU A 89 7.83 -14.30 -6.18
CA GLU A 89 9.23 -13.95 -6.37
C GLU A 89 9.43 -12.43 -6.32
N VAL A 90 8.55 -11.67 -6.96
CA VAL A 90 8.58 -10.20 -6.94
C VAL A 90 8.32 -9.68 -5.54
N VAL A 91 7.31 -10.22 -4.84
CA VAL A 91 7.01 -9.84 -3.45
C VAL A 91 8.22 -10.11 -2.55
N GLN A 92 8.84 -11.28 -2.66
CA GLN A 92 9.99 -11.65 -1.86
C GLN A 92 11.19 -10.76 -2.15
N ALA A 93 11.50 -10.50 -3.43
CA ALA A 93 12.59 -9.63 -3.82
C ALA A 93 12.37 -8.18 -3.33
N PHE A 94 11.15 -7.68 -3.41
CA PHE A 94 10.79 -6.35 -2.90
C PHE A 94 10.95 -6.27 -1.38
N MET A 95 10.46 -7.27 -0.65
CA MET A 95 10.58 -7.36 0.80
C MET A 95 12.04 -7.44 1.23
N GLN A 96 12.84 -8.29 0.59
CA GLN A 96 14.27 -8.41 0.87
C GLN A 96 15.00 -7.08 0.62
N ARG A 97 14.68 -6.40 -0.49
CA ARG A 97 15.30 -5.12 -0.83
C ARG A 97 15.02 -4.01 0.19
N LEU A 98 13.83 -4.01 0.81
CA LEU A 98 13.50 -3.12 1.92
C LEU A 98 14.27 -3.50 3.20
N ALA A 99 14.30 -4.79 3.52
CA ALA A 99 14.98 -5.33 4.69
C ALA A 99 16.50 -5.10 4.65
N ASP A 100 17.15 -5.30 3.49
CA ASP A 100 18.58 -5.03 3.28
C ASP A 100 18.93 -3.56 3.49
N GLN A 101 17.96 -2.67 3.28
CA GLN A 101 18.11 -1.27 3.59
C GLN A 101 17.82 -0.95 5.06
N GLY A 102 17.39 -1.90 5.89
CA GLY A 102 17.10 -1.65 7.30
C GLY A 102 15.70 -1.06 7.54
N VAL A 103 14.77 -1.25 6.61
CA VAL A 103 13.35 -0.96 6.83
C VAL A 103 12.72 -2.15 7.54
N ASN A 104 12.02 -1.90 8.65
CA ASN A 104 11.21 -2.94 9.29
C ASN A 104 9.97 -3.20 8.43
N VAL A 105 9.95 -4.36 7.75
CA VAL A 105 8.95 -4.71 6.75
C VAL A 105 8.24 -6.02 7.09
N HIS A 106 6.92 -6.04 6.95
CA HIS A 106 6.10 -7.23 7.11
C HIS A 106 5.22 -7.45 5.88
N LEU A 107 5.11 -8.69 5.42
CA LEU A 107 4.10 -9.08 4.45
C LEU A 107 2.80 -9.45 5.16
N ARG A 108 1.73 -8.70 4.91
CA ARG A 108 0.40 -9.00 5.45
C ARG A 108 -0.15 -10.23 4.74
N LYS A 109 -0.28 -11.34 5.48
CA LYS A 109 -1.01 -12.52 4.99
C LYS A 109 -2.47 -12.14 4.81
N SER A 110 -3.00 -12.34 3.60
CA SER A 110 -4.41 -12.14 3.30
C SER A 110 -5.23 -13.18 4.08
N ARG A 111 -5.89 -12.77 5.16
CA ARG A 111 -6.86 -13.63 5.86
C ARG A 111 -8.15 -13.61 5.04
N GLY A 112 -8.34 -14.57 4.15
CA GLY A 112 -9.60 -14.72 3.41
C GLY A 112 -9.53 -14.99 1.91
N SER A 113 -8.41 -15.45 1.35
CA SER A 113 -8.43 -15.90 -0.06
C SER A 113 -9.41 -17.07 -0.34
N SER A 114 -10.00 -17.67 0.70
CA SER A 114 -11.07 -18.68 0.61
C SER A 114 -12.49 -18.13 0.72
N ILE A 115 -12.69 -16.83 1.00
CA ILE A 115 -14.01 -16.21 1.20
C ILE A 115 -13.89 -14.75 0.80
N ASP A 116 -14.64 -14.31 -0.21
CA ASP A 116 -14.75 -12.93 -0.73
C ASP A 116 -15.06 -11.86 0.36
N ALA A 117 -14.10 -11.64 1.24
CA ALA A 117 -14.08 -10.71 2.36
C ALA A 117 -12.75 -9.94 2.42
N ALA A 118 -11.97 -9.92 1.33
CA ALA A 118 -10.76 -9.12 1.25
C ALA A 118 -11.10 -7.61 1.31
N CYS A 119 -10.29 -6.84 2.04
CA CYS A 119 -10.41 -5.38 2.12
C CYS A 119 -10.45 -4.75 0.72
N GLY A 120 -11.62 -4.24 0.34
CA GLY A 120 -11.94 -3.76 -1.02
C GLY A 120 -13.30 -4.24 -1.54
N GLN A 121 -13.82 -5.35 -1.01
CA GLN A 121 -15.07 -5.98 -1.47
C GLN A 121 -16.34 -5.46 -0.77
N LEU A 122 -16.22 -4.65 0.29
CA LEU A 122 -17.37 -4.09 1.03
C LEU A 122 -18.18 -3.02 0.27
N ARG A 123 -17.81 -2.71 -0.98
CA ARG A 123 -18.38 -1.58 -1.74
C ARG A 123 -19.66 -1.91 -2.53
N ARG A 124 -20.16 -3.15 -2.53
CA ARG A 124 -21.39 -3.53 -3.29
C ARG A 124 -22.37 -4.45 -2.53
N ARG A 125 -22.78 -4.07 -1.31
CA ARG A 125 -24.03 -4.62 -0.70
C ARG A 125 -25.11 -3.57 -0.44
N LYS A 126 -24.98 -2.39 -1.04
CA LYS A 126 -26.03 -1.38 -1.04
C LYS A 126 -26.25 -0.91 -2.47
N MET A 127 -26.91 -1.71 -3.28
CA MET A 127 -27.73 -1.32 -4.46
C MET A 127 -28.25 -2.61 -5.14
N ASP A 128 -29.03 -3.41 -4.41
CA ASP A 128 -29.94 -4.42 -5.00
C ASP A 128 -31.22 -4.43 -4.15
N THR A 129 -31.85 -3.26 -4.03
CA THR A 129 -33.22 -3.17 -3.53
C THR A 129 -33.96 -2.14 -4.36
N LYS A 130 -34.29 -2.56 -5.59
CA LYS A 130 -35.46 -2.14 -6.35
C LYS A 130 -35.42 -2.87 -7.69
N GLN A 131 -36.28 -3.88 -7.86
CA GLN A 131 -37.53 -3.75 -8.61
C GLN A 131 -38.07 -5.18 -8.83
N ASP A 132 -39.08 -5.59 -8.07
CA ASP A 132 -40.00 -6.65 -8.50
C ASP A 132 -41.41 -6.06 -8.48
N ASN A 133 -42.15 -6.35 -9.56
CA ASN A 133 -43.41 -5.77 -9.99
C ASN A 133 -44.54 -5.74 -8.95
#